data_AF-A0A9W7Z5Q2-F1
#
_entry.id   AF-A0A9W7Z5Q2-F1
#
_cell.length_a   1.000
_cell.length_b   1.000
_cell.length_c   1.000
_cell.angle_alpha   90.00
_cell.angle_beta   90.00
_cell.angle_gamma   90.00
#
_symmetry.space_group_name_H-M   'P 1'
#
loop_
_entity.id
_entity.type
_entity.pdbx_description
1 polymer ?
#
loop_
_entity_poly.entity_id
_entity_poly.type
_entity_poly.pdbx_seq_one_letter_code
_entity_poly.pdbx_strand_id
1 'polypeptide(L)'
;MAPTPLTGRNTAASHANFDSIESALAALRNGEGVVVMDNEDRENEGDFIFAAEKATPELLAFTIRYSSGYICVGMDPDRLDELNLPLMVKDSTDPLRTQYTISVDAAEGVSTGISAADRSRTIGILGNFDIKNPAALRRPGHVLPLRARKGGVIERGGHTEAATDLMRLAGMNPAGALCELDDEQDRQQCFGLVHDCALFEGVEEHVRYAAGGTVAAANILVEGQAQIAIHWEGGRHHCQRSKAAGFCYVNDVVLGILALQKRFSRVLYIDLDLHHGDGVQDAFLYSGGVMTLSLHHHDRGFYPNSGGELSEGRGNGAGYSINVPLQRGTNDNSFIHVFSAVANKMLMAFDPEVIVVQCGCDGLAGDPHKVFNLTSNAFAQPVKTVFGWGRPVLLLGGGGYSWPECARCWTRLTAIACGYDIVPETDIPEHVFLNEYAPGFDMLTDVMLIEDSNTKEYLESIIQEIQAALPNQS
;
A
#
# COMPACT_ATOMS: atom_id res chain seq x y z
N MET A 1 10.14 36.12 23.53
CA MET A 1 10.56 35.06 24.48
C MET A 1 11.28 34.01 23.66
N ALA A 2 12.55 33.74 23.98
CA ALA A 2 13.39 32.80 23.24
C ALA A 2 12.94 31.35 23.51
N PRO A 3 13.05 30.44 22.54
CA PRO A 3 12.72 29.03 22.72
C PRO A 3 13.79 28.34 23.57
N THR A 4 13.31 27.58 24.57
CA THR A 4 14.14 26.74 25.43
C THR A 4 14.72 25.56 24.63
N PRO A 5 15.97 25.14 24.85
CA PRO A 5 16.58 24.05 24.08
C PRO A 5 15.96 22.70 24.46
N LEU A 6 15.58 21.90 23.46
CA LEU A 6 15.28 20.48 23.62
C LEU A 6 16.57 19.71 23.95
N THR A 7 16.91 19.62 25.24
CA THR A 7 17.94 18.71 25.72
C THR A 7 17.34 17.33 25.96
N GLY A 8 17.92 16.31 25.32
CA GLY A 8 17.76 14.92 25.71
C GLY A 8 16.98 14.07 24.71
N ARG A 9 17.63 13.67 23.60
CA ARG A 9 17.31 12.37 23.00
C ARG A 9 17.72 11.31 24.02
N ASN A 10 16.74 10.85 24.79
CA ASN A 10 16.88 9.68 25.62
C ASN A 10 16.86 8.48 24.66
N THR A 11 18.03 8.02 24.23
CA THR A 11 18.22 6.72 23.59
C THR A 11 18.05 5.65 24.67
N ALA A 12 16.81 5.37 25.02
CA ALA A 12 16.44 4.14 25.68
C ALA A 12 15.35 3.53 24.79
N ALA A 13 15.68 2.44 24.11
CA ALA A 13 14.67 1.55 23.57
C ALA A 13 13.64 1.32 24.68
N SER A 14 12.37 1.53 24.38
CA SER A 14 11.29 1.20 25.31
C SER A 14 11.42 -0.30 25.60
N HIS A 15 11.97 -0.68 26.75
CA HIS A 15 11.83 -2.04 27.23
C HIS A 15 10.33 -2.30 27.30
N ALA A 16 9.82 -3.17 26.42
CA ALA A 16 8.47 -3.69 26.54
C ALA A 16 8.32 -4.17 27.99
N ASN A 17 7.34 -3.63 28.69
CA ASN A 17 7.12 -3.93 30.10
C ASN A 17 6.52 -5.34 30.17
N PHE A 18 7.37 -6.37 30.24
CA PHE A 18 6.92 -7.76 30.34
C PHE A 18 6.11 -7.97 31.62
N ASP A 19 5.04 -8.76 31.52
CA ASP A 19 4.33 -9.25 32.69
C ASP A 19 5.23 -10.11 33.58
N SER A 20 4.92 -10.17 34.88
CA SER A 20 5.65 -11.07 35.78
C SER A 20 5.32 -12.54 35.46
N ILE A 21 6.28 -13.43 35.72
CA ILE A 21 6.07 -14.88 35.53
C ILE A 21 4.85 -15.36 36.34
N GLU A 22 4.65 -14.85 37.55
CA GLU A 22 3.51 -15.21 38.39
C GLU A 22 2.17 -14.84 37.74
N SER A 23 2.10 -13.69 37.06
CA SER A 23 0.91 -13.26 36.30
C SER A 23 0.64 -14.20 35.13
N ALA A 24 1.67 -14.52 34.35
CA ALA A 24 1.57 -15.46 33.22
C ALA A 24 1.12 -16.85 33.68
N LEU A 25 1.67 -17.37 34.78
CA LEU A 25 1.27 -18.66 35.35
C LEU A 25 -0.18 -18.64 35.87
N ALA A 26 -0.65 -17.52 36.43
CA ALA A 26 -2.04 -17.38 36.86
C ALA A 26 -3.00 -17.37 35.67
N ALA A 27 -2.67 -16.65 34.58
CA ALA A 27 -3.44 -16.65 33.34
C ALA A 27 -3.59 -18.06 32.76
N LEU A 28 -2.49 -18.81 32.64
CA LEU A 28 -2.50 -20.20 32.17
C LEU A 28 -3.39 -21.12 33.02
N ARG A 29 -3.35 -20.98 34.36
CA ARG A 29 -4.23 -21.74 35.27
C ARG A 29 -5.71 -21.42 35.05
N ASN A 30 -6.02 -20.18 34.70
CA ASN A 30 -7.37 -19.72 34.40
C ASN A 30 -7.86 -20.17 33.01
N GLY A 31 -7.00 -20.78 32.19
CA GLY A 31 -7.32 -21.21 30.82
C GLY A 31 -7.14 -20.10 29.78
N GLU A 32 -6.43 -19.03 30.13
CA GLU A 32 -6.01 -17.98 29.22
C GLU A 32 -4.68 -18.37 28.55
N GLY A 33 -4.32 -17.67 27.47
CA GLY A 33 -3.02 -17.82 26.82
C GLY A 33 -2.07 -16.68 27.16
N VAL A 34 -0.78 -16.89 26.91
CA VAL A 34 0.29 -15.92 27.13
C VAL A 34 1.14 -15.80 25.87
N VAL A 35 1.71 -14.61 25.63
CA VAL A 35 2.69 -14.41 24.56
C VAL A 35 4.09 -14.61 25.12
N VAL A 36 4.89 -15.46 24.48
CA VAL A 36 6.28 -15.71 24.86
C VAL A 36 7.19 -15.26 23.72
N MET A 37 8.08 -14.32 24.02
CA MET A 37 9.10 -13.83 23.12
C MET A 37 10.40 -14.61 23.35
N ASP A 38 11.11 -14.97 22.28
CA ASP A 38 12.48 -15.49 22.42
C ASP A 38 13.53 -14.36 22.37
N ASN A 39 14.81 -14.74 22.37
CA ASN A 39 15.89 -13.76 22.31
C ASN A 39 16.01 -13.14 20.92
N GLU A 40 16.36 -11.85 20.84
CA GLU A 40 16.58 -11.11 19.58
C GLU A 40 17.59 -11.80 18.63
N ASP A 41 18.56 -12.54 19.17
CA ASP A 41 19.59 -13.25 18.40
C ASP A 41 19.19 -14.69 17.97
N ARG A 42 17.96 -15.13 18.28
CA ARG A 42 17.46 -16.48 17.93
C ARG A 42 16.48 -16.41 16.76
N GLU A 43 15.17 -16.39 17.02
CA GLU A 43 14.14 -16.18 15.99
C GLU A 43 13.60 -14.73 16.03
N ASN A 44 13.74 -14.05 17.17
CA ASN A 44 13.19 -12.72 17.42
C ASN A 44 11.68 -12.67 17.16
N GLU A 45 10.97 -13.70 17.66
CA GLU A 45 9.56 -13.96 17.39
C GLU A 45 8.75 -14.13 18.70
N GLY A 46 7.43 -14.01 18.59
CA GLY A 46 6.49 -14.24 19.67
C GLY A 46 5.52 -15.38 19.38
N ASP A 47 5.41 -16.35 20.29
CA ASP A 47 4.39 -17.41 20.21
C ASP A 47 3.26 -17.14 21.19
N PHE A 48 2.03 -17.39 20.73
CA PHE A 48 0.88 -17.50 21.63
C PHE A 48 0.78 -18.91 22.20
N ILE A 49 0.97 -19.03 23.52
CA ILE A 49 1.03 -20.29 24.25
C ILE A 49 -0.16 -20.43 25.21
N PHE A 50 -0.81 -21.59 25.22
CA PHE A 50 -1.83 -21.91 26.22
C PHE A 50 -1.80 -23.39 26.64
N ALA A 51 -2.37 -23.70 27.80
CA ALA A 51 -2.37 -25.07 28.33
C ALA A 51 -3.23 -25.99 27.46
N ALA A 52 -2.66 -27.11 26.99
CA ALA A 52 -3.37 -28.03 26.10
C ALA A 52 -4.63 -28.63 26.75
N GLU A 53 -4.58 -28.89 28.06
CA GLU A 53 -5.72 -29.41 28.82
C GLU A 53 -6.85 -28.39 29.05
N LYS A 54 -6.63 -27.11 28.70
CA LYS A 54 -7.62 -26.02 28.74
C LYS A 54 -8.09 -25.59 27.35
N ALA A 55 -7.69 -26.30 26.30
CA ALA A 55 -8.02 -25.93 24.93
C ALA A 55 -9.54 -25.84 24.71
N THR A 56 -9.99 -24.71 24.17
CA THR A 56 -11.36 -24.49 23.73
C THR A 56 -11.42 -24.09 22.26
N PRO A 57 -12.56 -24.27 21.57
CA PRO A 57 -12.73 -23.77 20.21
C PRO A 57 -12.52 -22.26 20.09
N GLU A 58 -12.94 -21.48 21.10
CA GLU A 58 -12.81 -20.02 21.10
C GLU A 58 -11.36 -19.58 21.22
N LEU A 59 -10.62 -20.19 22.14
CA LEU A 59 -9.20 -19.91 22.33
C LEU A 59 -8.39 -20.28 21.08
N LEU A 60 -8.71 -21.42 20.47
CA LEU A 60 -8.01 -21.83 19.25
C LEU A 60 -8.39 -20.98 18.04
N ALA A 61 -9.65 -20.56 17.92
CA ALA A 61 -10.07 -19.65 16.86
C ALA A 61 -9.37 -18.28 16.99
N PHE A 62 -9.19 -17.80 18.22
CA PHE A 62 -8.39 -16.61 18.50
C PHE A 62 -6.94 -16.82 18.05
N THR A 63 -6.28 -17.92 18.46
CA THR A 63 -4.91 -18.22 18.04
C THR A 63 -4.78 -18.19 16.51
N ILE A 64 -5.62 -18.95 15.78
CA ILE A 64 -5.59 -19.00 14.32
C ILE A 64 -5.77 -17.62 13.66
N ARG A 65 -6.54 -16.72 14.27
CA ARG A 65 -6.84 -15.41 13.68
C ARG A 65 -5.64 -14.46 13.68
N TYR A 66 -4.75 -14.63 14.66
CA TYR A 66 -3.64 -13.71 14.98
C TYR A 66 -2.26 -14.38 14.89
N SER A 67 -2.20 -15.58 14.31
CA SER A 67 -0.99 -16.39 14.21
C SER A 67 -0.93 -17.04 12.82
N SER A 68 0.20 -17.67 12.50
CA SER A 68 0.40 -18.42 11.24
C SER A 68 -0.61 -19.56 11.03
N GLY A 69 -1.37 -19.91 12.07
CA GLY A 69 -2.31 -21.03 12.06
C GLY A 69 -1.64 -22.40 12.04
N TYR A 70 -0.31 -22.46 12.14
CA TYR A 70 0.50 -23.67 12.17
C TYR A 70 0.59 -24.26 13.59
N ILE A 71 -0.54 -24.82 14.03
CA ILE A 71 -0.75 -25.19 15.44
C ILE A 71 0.13 -26.36 15.88
N CYS A 72 0.97 -26.08 16.88
CA CYS A 72 1.86 -27.03 17.50
C CYS A 72 1.49 -27.31 18.97
N VAL A 73 1.95 -28.43 19.52
CA VAL A 73 1.83 -28.74 20.95
C VAL A 73 3.18 -29.22 21.49
N GLY A 74 3.86 -28.38 22.27
CA GLY A 74 5.09 -28.75 22.97
C GLY A 74 4.76 -29.73 24.08
N MET A 75 5.39 -30.92 24.06
CA MET A 75 5.06 -32.02 24.96
C MET A 75 6.30 -32.66 25.57
N ASP A 76 6.09 -33.17 26.79
CA ASP A 76 7.05 -34.04 27.46
C ASP A 76 7.39 -35.28 26.59
N PRO A 77 8.69 -35.64 26.44
CA PRO A 77 9.10 -36.78 25.63
C PRO A 77 8.47 -38.10 26.04
N ASP A 78 8.34 -38.36 27.34
CA ASP A 78 7.83 -39.63 27.83
C ASP A 78 6.34 -39.76 27.48
N ARG A 79 5.62 -38.64 27.45
CA ARG A 79 4.22 -38.60 26.99
C ARG A 79 4.08 -38.87 25.49
N LEU A 80 4.97 -38.35 24.67
CA LEU A 80 4.97 -38.62 23.22
C LEU A 80 5.25 -40.10 22.93
N ASP A 81 6.16 -40.69 23.70
CA ASP A 81 6.48 -42.12 23.60
C ASP A 81 5.28 -43.00 24.02
N GLU A 82 4.57 -42.64 25.11
CA GLU A 82 3.32 -43.31 25.51
C GLU A 82 2.26 -43.31 24.40
N LEU A 83 2.16 -42.20 23.65
CA LEU A 83 1.18 -42.02 22.57
C LEU A 83 1.65 -42.55 21.21
N ASN A 84 2.81 -43.20 21.14
CA ASN A 84 3.43 -43.66 19.89
C ASN A 84 3.52 -42.53 18.84
N LEU A 85 4.09 -41.39 19.23
CA LEU A 85 4.31 -40.22 18.37
C LEU A 85 5.81 -40.05 18.08
N PRO A 86 6.39 -40.84 17.15
CA PRO A 86 7.78 -40.68 16.77
C PRO A 86 7.99 -39.39 15.96
N LEU A 87 9.24 -38.98 15.81
CA LEU A 87 9.62 -37.88 14.93
C LEU A 87 9.12 -38.15 13.50
N MET A 88 8.57 -37.12 12.86
CA MET A 88 8.08 -37.20 11.48
C MET A 88 9.24 -37.35 10.49
N VAL A 89 10.34 -36.61 10.73
CA VAL A 89 11.56 -36.64 9.91
C VAL A 89 12.73 -36.95 10.82
N LYS A 90 13.48 -38.02 10.50
CA LYS A 90 14.63 -38.46 11.32
C LYS A 90 15.87 -37.61 11.10
N ASP A 91 16.16 -37.30 9.84
CA ASP A 91 17.32 -36.51 9.41
C ASP A 91 16.87 -35.09 9.01
N SER A 92 16.46 -34.30 10.01
CA SER A 92 15.95 -32.95 9.77
C SER A 92 17.06 -32.01 9.29
N THR A 93 16.78 -31.24 8.25
CA THR A 93 17.61 -30.13 7.75
C THR A 93 17.17 -28.77 8.30
N ASP A 94 16.23 -28.75 9.24
CA ASP A 94 15.80 -27.54 9.94
C ASP A 94 16.98 -26.90 10.69
N PRO A 95 17.33 -25.62 10.42
CA PRO A 95 18.43 -24.94 11.09
C PRO A 95 18.28 -24.90 12.62
N LEU A 96 17.03 -24.85 13.12
CA LEU A 96 16.71 -24.76 14.54
C LEU A 96 16.42 -26.14 15.17
N ARG A 97 16.39 -27.18 14.34
CA ARG A 97 16.26 -28.59 14.72
C ARG A 97 15.03 -28.83 15.59
N THR A 98 13.91 -28.22 15.24
CA THR A 98 12.62 -28.43 15.88
C THR A 98 12.19 -29.88 15.69
N GLN A 99 11.81 -30.52 16.80
CA GLN A 99 11.56 -31.96 16.85
C GLN A 99 10.07 -32.25 16.59
N TYR A 100 9.65 -32.05 15.35
CA TYR A 100 8.31 -32.38 14.89
C TYR A 100 8.04 -33.89 14.96
N THR A 101 6.96 -34.28 15.63
CA THR A 101 6.42 -35.64 15.59
C THR A 101 5.37 -35.76 14.48
N ILE A 102 4.91 -36.99 14.21
CA ILE A 102 3.82 -37.22 13.25
C ILE A 102 2.59 -36.41 13.67
N SER A 103 2.02 -35.63 12.73
CA SER A 103 0.82 -34.83 12.99
C SER A 103 -0.39 -35.70 13.28
N VAL A 104 -1.32 -35.16 14.07
CA VAL A 104 -2.47 -35.90 14.58
C VAL A 104 -3.77 -35.12 14.53
N ASP A 105 -4.87 -35.88 14.48
CA ASP A 105 -6.23 -35.42 14.77
C ASP A 105 -6.86 -36.36 15.81
N ALA A 106 -7.81 -35.88 16.59
CA ALA A 106 -8.63 -36.73 17.44
C ALA A 106 -9.33 -37.81 16.61
N ALA A 107 -9.38 -39.04 17.12
CA ALA A 107 -9.97 -40.15 16.38
C ALA A 107 -11.51 -40.13 16.36
N GLU A 108 -12.14 -39.40 17.27
CA GLU A 108 -13.59 -39.31 17.41
C GLU A 108 -14.02 -37.90 17.80
N GLY A 109 -15.25 -37.52 17.46
CA GLY A 109 -15.81 -36.21 17.79
C GLY A 109 -15.22 -35.06 16.98
N VAL A 110 -14.68 -35.35 15.80
CA VAL A 110 -14.17 -34.39 14.83
C VAL A 110 -14.74 -34.64 13.43
N SER A 111 -14.72 -33.62 12.58
CA SER A 111 -15.14 -33.70 11.19
C SER A 111 -13.97 -34.02 10.25
N THR A 112 -13.44 -33.02 9.57
CA THR A 112 -12.24 -33.12 8.71
C THR A 112 -10.94 -32.98 9.51
N GLY A 113 -11.00 -32.51 10.75
CA GLY A 113 -9.83 -32.33 11.63
C GLY A 113 -9.29 -30.89 11.66
N ILE A 114 -9.54 -30.07 10.63
CA ILE A 114 -8.91 -28.76 10.47
C ILE A 114 -9.61 -27.60 11.20
N SER A 115 -10.89 -27.75 11.56
CA SER A 115 -11.63 -26.66 12.20
C SER A 115 -11.06 -26.30 13.59
N ALA A 116 -11.34 -25.10 14.10
CA ALA A 116 -10.93 -24.73 15.46
C ALA A 116 -11.55 -25.65 16.53
N ALA A 117 -12.78 -26.11 16.31
CA ALA A 117 -13.42 -27.09 17.18
C ALA A 117 -12.70 -28.46 17.13
N ASP A 118 -12.36 -28.93 15.92
CA ASP A 118 -11.70 -30.23 15.75
C ASP A 118 -10.28 -30.22 16.34
N ARG A 119 -9.49 -29.20 16.01
CA ARG A 119 -8.11 -29.05 16.51
C ARG A 119 -8.06 -28.81 18.01
N SER A 120 -8.99 -28.06 18.61
CA SER A 120 -9.03 -27.86 20.07
C SER A 120 -9.32 -29.17 20.80
N ARG A 121 -10.18 -30.02 20.23
CA ARG A 121 -10.39 -31.39 20.73
C ARG A 121 -9.14 -32.25 20.64
N THR A 122 -8.42 -32.20 19.52
CA THR A 122 -7.13 -32.91 19.36
C THR A 122 -6.11 -32.45 20.40
N ILE A 123 -5.96 -31.14 20.60
CA ILE A 123 -5.08 -30.55 21.62
C ILE A 123 -5.49 -31.02 23.02
N GLY A 124 -6.80 -31.04 23.33
CA GLY A 124 -7.31 -31.54 24.60
C GLY A 124 -6.97 -33.01 24.86
N ILE A 125 -6.95 -33.86 23.82
CA ILE A 125 -6.50 -35.26 23.96
C ILE A 125 -5.00 -35.34 24.25
N LEU A 126 -4.19 -34.53 23.56
CA LEU A 126 -2.74 -34.46 23.81
C LEU A 126 -2.44 -33.97 25.24
N GLY A 127 -3.21 -33.00 25.72
CA GLY A 127 -3.11 -32.44 27.08
C GLY A 127 -3.68 -33.31 28.19
N ASN A 128 -4.48 -34.33 27.88
CA ASN A 128 -5.08 -35.21 28.89
C ASN A 128 -4.21 -36.47 29.13
N PHE A 129 -3.49 -36.48 30.24
CA PHE A 129 -2.53 -37.54 30.57
C PHE A 129 -3.17 -38.85 31.05
N ASP A 130 -4.47 -38.85 31.34
CA ASP A 130 -5.23 -40.06 31.67
C ASP A 130 -5.55 -40.90 30.42
N ILE A 131 -5.53 -40.29 29.24
CA ILE A 131 -5.74 -41.00 27.97
C ILE A 131 -4.45 -41.73 27.59
N LYS A 132 -4.39 -43.05 27.80
CA LYS A 132 -3.21 -43.86 27.47
C LYS A 132 -3.27 -44.56 26.12
N ASN A 133 -4.42 -44.56 25.45
CA ASN A 133 -4.61 -45.30 24.19
C ASN A 133 -4.13 -44.47 22.97
N PRO A 134 -3.07 -44.88 22.25
CA PRO A 134 -2.60 -44.17 21.04
C PRO A 134 -3.63 -44.10 19.90
N ALA A 135 -4.64 -44.98 19.91
CA ALA A 135 -5.72 -45.00 18.93
C ALA A 135 -6.75 -43.85 19.13
N ALA A 136 -6.64 -43.09 20.23
CA ALA A 136 -7.39 -41.84 20.39
C ALA A 136 -6.97 -40.75 19.40
N LEU A 137 -5.85 -40.94 18.69
CA LEU A 137 -5.30 -40.03 17.70
C LEU A 137 -5.15 -40.73 16.34
N ARG A 138 -5.65 -40.10 15.28
CA ARG A 138 -5.42 -40.47 13.87
C ARG A 138 -4.16 -39.77 13.35
N ARG A 139 -3.50 -40.40 12.38
CA ARG A 139 -2.25 -39.93 11.75
C ARG A 139 -2.36 -40.12 10.23
N PRO A 140 -1.94 -39.15 9.39
CA PRO A 140 -1.60 -37.77 9.77
C PRO A 140 -2.85 -36.99 10.24
N GLY A 141 -2.64 -35.80 10.77
CA GLY A 141 -3.70 -34.84 11.08
C GLY A 141 -3.21 -33.39 11.06
N HIS A 142 -3.93 -32.48 11.71
CA HIS A 142 -3.77 -31.03 11.57
C HIS A 142 -3.21 -30.32 12.81
N VAL A 143 -2.82 -31.08 13.84
CA VAL A 143 -2.06 -30.59 15.01
C VAL A 143 -0.70 -31.26 15.04
N LEU A 144 0.36 -30.50 15.32
CA LEU A 144 1.75 -30.97 15.30
C LEU A 144 2.34 -31.07 16.71
N PRO A 145 2.43 -32.27 17.31
CA PRO A 145 3.10 -32.41 18.58
C PRO A 145 4.62 -32.25 18.39
N LEU A 146 5.25 -31.51 19.29
CA LEU A 146 6.68 -31.21 19.30
C LEU A 146 7.31 -31.86 20.53
N ARG A 147 8.44 -32.54 20.33
CA ARG A 147 9.21 -33.13 21.43
C ARG A 147 10.09 -32.08 22.09
N ALA A 148 9.77 -31.75 23.35
CA ALA A 148 10.59 -30.85 24.16
C ALA A 148 11.86 -31.53 24.67
N ARG A 149 12.92 -30.75 24.92
CA ARG A 149 14.12 -31.21 25.61
C ARG A 149 13.85 -31.41 27.11
N LYS A 150 14.43 -32.46 27.70
CA LYS A 150 14.20 -32.79 29.13
C LYS A 150 14.75 -31.71 30.07
N GLY A 151 15.83 -31.02 29.68
CA GLY A 151 16.37 -29.88 30.43
C GLY A 151 15.63 -28.56 30.22
N GLY A 152 14.52 -28.56 29.47
CA GLY A 152 13.66 -27.38 29.29
C GLY A 152 14.38 -26.21 28.63
N VAL A 153 13.93 -24.98 28.94
CA VAL A 153 14.47 -23.74 28.35
C VAL A 153 15.95 -23.51 28.65
N ILE A 154 16.47 -24.15 29.71
CA ILE A 154 17.90 -24.10 30.06
C ILE A 154 18.75 -24.94 29.09
N GLU A 155 18.21 -26.06 28.59
CA GLU A 155 18.88 -26.88 27.57
C GLU A 155 18.70 -26.29 26.17
N ARG A 156 17.48 -25.80 25.87
CA ARG A 156 17.16 -25.11 24.61
C ARG A 156 16.13 -24.02 24.86
N GLY A 157 16.54 -22.76 24.75
CA GLY A 157 15.65 -21.61 24.93
C GLY A 157 14.73 -21.34 23.74
N GLY A 158 13.95 -22.33 23.32
CA GLY A 158 12.92 -22.20 22.29
C GLY A 158 11.50 -22.36 22.85
N HIS A 159 10.49 -21.95 22.09
CA HIS A 159 9.09 -21.93 22.56
C HIS A 159 8.51 -23.31 22.83
N THR A 160 9.02 -24.36 22.19
CA THR A 160 8.63 -25.75 22.50
C THR A 160 8.90 -26.09 23.97
N GLU A 161 10.11 -25.77 24.45
CA GLU A 161 10.50 -26.00 25.85
C GLU A 161 9.74 -25.06 26.78
N ALA A 162 9.63 -23.78 26.41
CA ALA A 162 8.90 -22.78 27.19
C ALA A 162 7.44 -23.20 27.42
N ALA A 163 6.76 -23.71 26.38
CA ALA A 163 5.42 -24.24 26.48
C ALA A 163 5.32 -25.34 27.54
N THR A 164 6.24 -26.29 27.56
CA THR A 164 6.24 -27.37 28.57
C THR A 164 6.61 -26.88 29.97
N ASP A 165 7.60 -26.01 30.10
CA ASP A 165 8.09 -25.52 31.40
C ASP A 165 7.08 -24.60 32.08
N LEU A 166 6.40 -23.74 31.31
CA LEU A 166 5.31 -22.90 31.83
C LEU A 166 4.18 -23.77 32.39
N MET A 167 3.79 -24.86 31.70
CA MET A 167 2.78 -25.77 32.23
C MET A 167 3.25 -26.46 33.52
N ARG A 168 4.52 -26.90 33.59
CA ARG A 168 5.08 -27.49 34.81
C ARG A 168 5.05 -26.50 35.98
N LEU A 169 5.47 -25.25 35.76
CA LEU A 169 5.46 -24.19 36.76
C LEU A 169 4.03 -23.80 37.16
N ALA A 170 3.07 -23.89 36.24
CA ALA A 170 1.66 -23.68 36.52
C ALA A 170 1.03 -24.84 37.32
N GLY A 171 1.72 -25.98 37.47
CA GLY A 171 1.19 -27.18 38.14
C GLY A 171 0.23 -27.97 37.26
N MET A 172 0.40 -27.88 35.94
CA MET A 172 -0.47 -28.44 34.90
C MET A 172 0.24 -29.60 34.19
N ASN A 173 -0.51 -30.33 33.36
CA ASN A 173 0.09 -31.36 32.51
C ASN A 173 1.13 -30.72 31.55
N PRO A 174 2.34 -31.28 31.38
CA PRO A 174 3.43 -30.67 30.59
C PRO A 174 3.19 -30.80 29.08
N ALA A 175 2.11 -30.18 28.61
CA ALA A 175 1.67 -30.07 27.24
C ALA A 175 1.07 -28.68 27.01
N GLY A 176 1.76 -27.83 26.24
CA GLY A 176 1.30 -26.49 25.89
C GLY A 176 1.09 -26.38 24.38
N ALA A 177 -0.07 -25.89 23.95
CA ALA A 177 -0.28 -25.51 22.56
C ALA A 177 0.44 -24.18 22.29
N LEU A 178 1.07 -24.06 21.13
CA LEU A 178 1.83 -22.90 20.71
C LEU A 178 1.63 -22.63 19.21
N CYS A 179 1.66 -21.36 18.83
CA CYS A 179 1.69 -20.92 17.45
C CYS A 179 2.34 -19.55 17.33
N GLU A 180 3.27 -19.43 16.38
CA GLU A 180 3.93 -18.20 15.98
C GLU A 180 2.93 -17.13 15.55
N LEU A 181 3.03 -15.95 16.16
CA LEU A 181 2.20 -14.78 15.83
C LEU A 181 2.62 -14.18 14.48
N ASP A 182 1.65 -13.83 13.65
CA ASP A 182 1.94 -13.11 12.39
C ASP A 182 2.29 -11.65 12.70
N ASP A 183 3.37 -11.13 12.12
CA ASP A 183 3.63 -9.69 12.15
C ASP A 183 2.67 -8.97 11.19
N GLU A 184 1.71 -8.25 11.78
CA GLU A 184 0.74 -7.47 11.02
C GLU A 184 1.41 -6.39 10.15
N GLN A 185 2.57 -5.86 10.55
CA GLN A 185 3.33 -4.88 9.77
C GLN A 185 3.94 -5.50 8.52
N ASP A 186 4.51 -6.71 8.60
CA ASP A 186 5.06 -7.42 7.44
C ASP A 186 3.98 -7.69 6.39
N ARG A 187 2.78 -8.08 6.86
CA ARG A 187 1.63 -8.27 5.97
C ARG A 187 1.20 -6.95 5.32
N GLN A 188 1.13 -5.86 6.08
CA GLN A 188 0.80 -4.54 5.53
C GLN A 188 1.86 -4.07 4.53
N GLN A 189 3.13 -4.32 4.80
CA GLN A 189 4.26 -3.94 3.94
C GLN A 189 4.18 -4.59 2.56
N CYS A 190 3.74 -5.84 2.48
CA CYS A 190 3.51 -6.55 1.21
C CYS A 190 2.49 -5.84 0.31
N PHE A 191 1.51 -5.15 0.90
CA PHE A 191 0.53 -4.34 0.17
C PHE A 191 0.90 -2.86 0.11
N GLY A 192 2.08 -2.48 0.60
CA GLY A 192 2.53 -1.09 0.67
C GLY A 192 1.77 -0.26 1.69
N LEU A 193 1.01 -0.86 2.61
CA LEU A 193 0.14 -0.18 3.58
C LEU A 193 0.90 0.33 4.82
N VAL A 194 2.17 0.68 4.63
CA VAL A 194 3.09 1.16 5.66
C VAL A 194 3.65 2.51 5.25
N HIS A 195 4.22 3.25 6.21
CA HIS A 195 4.83 4.57 5.98
C HIS A 195 3.87 5.54 5.27
N ASP A 196 4.18 5.94 4.04
CA ASP A 196 3.42 6.92 3.25
C ASP A 196 1.98 6.46 2.96
N CYS A 197 1.71 5.15 2.96
CA CYS A 197 0.35 4.62 2.79
C CYS A 197 -0.13 3.88 4.05
N ALA A 198 0.18 4.41 5.24
CA ALA A 198 -0.30 3.84 6.49
C ALA A 198 -1.83 3.90 6.61
N LEU A 199 -2.43 2.82 7.13
CA LEU A 199 -3.87 2.77 7.36
C LEU A 199 -4.33 3.85 8.35
N PHE A 200 -5.51 4.42 8.08
CA PHE A 200 -6.18 5.39 8.93
C PHE A 200 -7.68 5.07 9.03
N GLU A 201 -8.33 5.60 10.07
CA GLU A 201 -9.77 5.48 10.23
C GLU A 201 -10.50 6.14 9.06
N GLY A 202 -11.31 5.38 8.33
CA GLY A 202 -12.04 5.87 7.16
C GLY A 202 -11.35 5.62 5.81
N VAL A 203 -10.25 4.85 5.77
CA VAL A 203 -9.55 4.52 4.50
C VAL A 203 -10.47 3.80 3.50
N GLU A 204 -11.41 2.97 3.96
CA GLU A 204 -12.37 2.29 3.08
C GLU A 204 -13.35 3.28 2.42
N GLU A 205 -13.87 4.25 3.17
CA GLU A 205 -14.67 5.36 2.65
C GLU A 205 -13.85 6.18 1.64
N HIS A 206 -12.62 6.56 1.99
CA HIS A 206 -11.74 7.34 1.11
C HIS A 206 -11.53 6.62 -0.24
N VAL A 207 -11.18 5.33 -0.21
CA VAL A 207 -11.02 4.50 -1.42
C VAL A 207 -12.32 4.43 -2.23
N ARG A 208 -13.47 4.24 -1.57
CA ARG A 208 -14.77 4.17 -2.25
C ARG A 208 -15.16 5.48 -2.91
N TYR A 209 -14.92 6.63 -2.28
CA TYR A 209 -15.25 7.92 -2.86
C TYR A 209 -14.30 8.29 -4.01
N ALA A 210 -13.00 8.09 -3.84
CA ALA A 210 -12.01 8.34 -4.90
C ALA A 210 -12.32 7.50 -6.15
N ALA A 211 -12.44 6.18 -6.01
CA ALA A 211 -12.73 5.29 -7.13
C ALA A 211 -14.14 5.48 -7.69
N GLY A 212 -15.15 5.56 -6.82
CA GLY A 212 -16.54 5.67 -7.19
C GLY A 212 -16.85 6.98 -7.93
N GLY A 213 -16.29 8.11 -7.47
CA GLY A 213 -16.48 9.41 -8.11
C GLY A 213 -15.86 9.46 -9.51
N THR A 214 -14.64 8.95 -9.68
CA THR A 214 -13.98 8.91 -10.99
C THR A 214 -14.72 8.00 -11.98
N VAL A 215 -15.18 6.82 -11.53
CA VAL A 215 -15.98 5.93 -12.38
C VAL A 215 -17.34 6.54 -12.73
N ALA A 216 -18.00 7.23 -11.79
CA ALA A 216 -19.25 7.94 -12.06
C ALA A 216 -19.06 9.06 -13.09
N ALA A 217 -18.02 9.88 -12.94
CA ALA A 217 -17.66 10.92 -13.90
C ALA A 217 -17.33 10.35 -15.29
N ALA A 218 -16.59 9.25 -15.36
CA ALA A 218 -16.35 8.53 -16.62
C ALA A 218 -17.65 8.04 -17.27
N ASN A 219 -18.59 7.49 -16.50
CA ASN A 219 -19.87 7.01 -17.03
C ASN A 219 -20.73 8.15 -17.62
N ILE A 220 -20.69 9.36 -17.03
CA ILE A 220 -21.35 10.56 -17.61
C ILE A 220 -20.83 10.83 -19.04
N LEU A 221 -19.52 10.70 -19.28
CA LEU A 221 -18.93 10.85 -20.61
C LEU A 221 -19.29 9.69 -21.54
N VAL A 222 -19.25 8.45 -21.04
CA VAL A 222 -19.66 7.25 -21.79
C VAL A 222 -21.12 7.34 -22.23
N GLU A 223 -22.00 7.89 -21.41
CA GLU A 223 -23.42 8.06 -21.74
C GLU A 223 -23.67 9.30 -22.61
N GLY A 224 -22.67 10.17 -22.80
CA GLY A 224 -22.77 11.41 -23.58
C GLY A 224 -23.62 12.47 -22.88
N GLN A 225 -23.75 12.41 -21.55
CA GLN A 225 -24.50 13.38 -20.76
C GLN A 225 -23.76 14.71 -20.59
N ALA A 226 -22.43 14.70 -20.69
CA ALA A 226 -21.58 15.88 -20.67
C ALA A 226 -20.40 15.72 -21.62
N GLN A 227 -19.81 16.86 -22.03
CA GLN A 227 -18.53 16.89 -22.74
C GLN A 227 -17.34 16.96 -21.77
N ILE A 228 -17.53 17.54 -20.59
CA ILE A 228 -16.49 17.66 -19.56
C ILE A 228 -17.09 17.11 -18.26
N ALA A 229 -16.37 16.20 -17.62
CA ALA A 229 -16.67 15.69 -16.29
C ALA A 229 -15.48 15.97 -15.38
N ILE A 230 -15.74 16.31 -14.11
CA ILE A 230 -14.71 16.74 -13.16
C ILE A 230 -14.85 15.92 -11.88
N HIS A 231 -13.73 15.42 -11.36
CA HIS A 231 -13.66 14.79 -10.06
C HIS A 231 -12.31 15.08 -9.37
N TRP A 232 -12.26 16.17 -8.60
CA TRP A 232 -11.02 16.64 -7.96
C TRP A 232 -10.49 15.75 -6.83
N GLU A 233 -11.32 14.88 -6.23
CA GLU A 233 -10.85 13.90 -5.23
C GLU A 233 -10.13 12.69 -5.86
N GLY A 234 -10.29 12.50 -7.18
CA GLY A 234 -9.59 11.48 -7.95
C GLY A 234 -8.16 11.87 -8.35
N GLY A 235 -7.54 11.06 -9.21
CA GLY A 235 -6.19 11.32 -9.71
C GLY A 235 -5.08 10.60 -8.93
N ARG A 236 -5.42 9.51 -8.22
CA ARG A 236 -4.50 8.71 -7.40
C ARG A 236 -3.64 7.79 -8.28
N HIS A 237 -2.70 8.38 -8.98
CA HIS A 237 -1.98 7.75 -10.09
C HIS A 237 -0.85 6.75 -9.71
N HIS A 238 -0.40 6.74 -8.45
CA HIS A 238 0.73 5.90 -8.02
C HIS A 238 0.33 4.48 -7.60
N CYS A 239 -0.94 4.26 -7.27
CA CYS A 239 -1.38 2.96 -6.78
C CYS A 239 -1.13 1.89 -7.86
N GLN A 240 -0.46 0.82 -7.47
CA GLN A 240 -0.12 -0.31 -8.32
C GLN A 240 -1.19 -1.40 -8.24
N ARG A 241 -1.15 -2.39 -9.13
CA ARG A 241 -2.16 -3.47 -9.19
C ARG A 241 -2.39 -4.20 -7.86
N SER A 242 -1.32 -4.40 -7.09
CA SER A 242 -1.34 -5.17 -5.84
C SER A 242 -0.70 -4.43 -4.67
N LYS A 243 -0.46 -3.12 -4.79
CA LYS A 243 0.30 -2.37 -3.80
C LYS A 243 -0.11 -0.90 -3.77
N ALA A 244 -0.41 -0.37 -2.59
CA ALA A 244 -0.52 1.06 -2.35
C ALA A 244 0.86 1.72 -2.46
N ALA A 245 0.91 2.94 -3.01
CA ALA A 245 2.16 3.68 -3.19
C ALA A 245 1.87 5.18 -3.31
N GLY A 246 2.77 6.04 -2.82
CA GLY A 246 2.69 7.50 -3.01
C GLY A 246 1.34 8.09 -2.58
N PHE A 247 0.89 7.76 -1.36
CA PHE A 247 -0.41 8.15 -0.79
C PHE A 247 -1.64 7.59 -1.53
N CYS A 248 -1.46 6.75 -2.55
CA CYS A 248 -2.53 6.19 -3.38
C CYS A 248 -2.83 4.74 -2.99
N TYR A 249 -4.06 4.49 -2.52
CA TYR A 249 -4.56 3.17 -2.09
C TYR A 249 -5.36 2.43 -3.17
N VAL A 250 -5.91 3.19 -4.11
CA VAL A 250 -6.65 2.69 -5.27
C VAL A 250 -6.27 3.56 -6.47
N ASN A 251 -6.08 2.94 -7.63
CA ASN A 251 -5.83 3.69 -8.86
C ASN A 251 -7.17 4.02 -9.53
N ASP A 252 -7.82 5.09 -9.05
CA ASP A 252 -9.10 5.53 -9.59
C ASP A 252 -9.00 5.97 -11.06
N VAL A 253 -7.84 6.48 -11.48
CA VAL A 253 -7.54 6.84 -12.88
C VAL A 253 -7.67 5.62 -13.79
N VAL A 254 -7.02 4.50 -13.43
CA VAL A 254 -7.09 3.24 -14.18
C VAL A 254 -8.54 2.75 -14.25
N LEU A 255 -9.27 2.79 -13.14
CA LEU A 255 -10.69 2.39 -13.11
C LEU A 255 -11.55 3.30 -14.00
N GLY A 256 -11.29 4.60 -14.01
CA GLY A 256 -11.92 5.58 -14.90
C GLY A 256 -11.66 5.29 -16.37
N ILE A 257 -10.41 5.03 -16.75
CA ILE A 257 -10.02 4.67 -18.13
C ILE A 257 -10.71 3.37 -18.54
N LEU A 258 -10.72 2.34 -17.69
CA LEU A 258 -11.44 1.08 -17.97
C LEU A 258 -12.95 1.29 -18.14
N ALA A 259 -13.55 2.23 -17.41
CA ALA A 259 -14.95 2.61 -17.61
C ALA A 259 -15.17 3.31 -18.96
N LEU A 260 -14.28 4.24 -19.34
CA LEU A 260 -14.30 4.93 -20.64
C LEU A 260 -14.13 3.95 -21.81
N GLN A 261 -13.28 2.93 -21.66
CA GLN A 261 -13.02 1.91 -22.68
C GLN A 261 -14.24 1.04 -23.04
N LYS A 262 -15.34 1.14 -22.29
CA LYS A 262 -16.63 0.54 -22.68
C LYS A 262 -17.21 1.18 -23.94
N ARG A 263 -16.84 2.43 -24.27
CA ARG A 263 -17.29 3.17 -25.46
C ARG A 263 -16.15 3.67 -26.34
N PHE A 264 -15.04 4.09 -25.75
CA PHE A 264 -13.93 4.72 -26.46
C PHE A 264 -12.75 3.76 -26.58
N SER A 265 -12.37 3.40 -27.79
CA SER A 265 -11.27 2.48 -28.07
C SER A 265 -9.89 3.13 -27.90
N ARG A 266 -9.80 4.46 -28.02
CA ARG A 266 -8.56 5.24 -27.88
C ARG A 266 -8.72 6.30 -26.79
N VAL A 267 -8.07 6.07 -25.65
CA VAL A 267 -8.08 6.98 -24.49
C VAL A 267 -6.70 7.61 -24.34
N LEU A 268 -6.61 8.94 -24.36
CA LEU A 268 -5.36 9.65 -24.05
C LEU A 268 -5.40 10.07 -22.58
N TYR A 269 -4.40 9.63 -21.81
CA TYR A 269 -4.16 10.08 -20.45
C TYR A 269 -3.04 11.11 -20.43
N ILE A 270 -3.30 12.28 -19.86
CA ILE A 270 -2.32 13.36 -19.68
C ILE A 270 -2.16 13.58 -18.18
N ASP A 271 -0.91 13.55 -17.71
CA ASP A 271 -0.53 13.71 -16.33
C ASP A 271 0.32 14.97 -16.17
N LEU A 272 -0.17 15.91 -15.36
CA LEU A 272 0.46 17.21 -15.08
C LEU A 272 1.02 17.29 -13.66
N ASP A 273 0.96 16.20 -12.89
CA ASP A 273 1.53 16.09 -11.55
C ASP A 273 3.05 16.28 -11.57
N LEU A 274 3.62 16.74 -10.45
CA LEU A 274 5.06 16.82 -10.29
C LEU A 274 5.72 15.43 -10.42
N HIS A 275 5.03 14.38 -9.99
CA HIS A 275 5.53 13.02 -9.97
C HIS A 275 5.12 12.26 -11.23
N HIS A 276 5.97 11.33 -11.66
CA HIS A 276 5.62 10.45 -12.78
C HIS A 276 4.39 9.59 -12.44
N GLY A 277 3.40 9.57 -13.36
CA GLY A 277 2.18 8.76 -13.27
C GLY A 277 2.40 7.26 -13.50
N ASP A 278 3.32 6.67 -12.74
CA ASP A 278 3.83 5.32 -12.88
C ASP A 278 2.75 4.23 -12.81
N GLY A 279 1.83 4.29 -11.86
CA GLY A 279 0.78 3.28 -11.72
C GLY A 279 -0.19 3.25 -12.91
N VAL A 280 -0.46 4.40 -13.54
CA VAL A 280 -1.28 4.48 -14.75
C VAL A 280 -0.50 3.99 -15.98
N GLN A 281 0.77 4.39 -16.11
CA GLN A 281 1.65 3.88 -17.17
C GLN A 281 1.76 2.34 -17.10
N ASP A 282 2.07 1.79 -15.93
CA ASP A 282 2.28 0.34 -15.75
C ASP A 282 1.01 -0.47 -16.03
N ALA A 283 -0.16 0.06 -15.65
CA ALA A 283 -1.45 -0.59 -15.92
C ALA A 283 -1.75 -0.73 -17.42
N PHE A 284 -1.25 0.20 -18.24
CA PHE A 284 -1.50 0.25 -19.68
C PHE A 284 -0.26 0.02 -20.55
N LEU A 285 0.86 -0.41 -19.97
CA LEU A 285 2.15 -0.61 -20.65
C LEU A 285 2.06 -1.50 -21.91
N TYR A 286 1.10 -2.43 -21.96
CA TYR A 286 0.90 -3.35 -23.09
C TYR A 286 -0.29 -2.97 -24.01
N SER A 287 -0.97 -1.86 -23.74
CA SER A 287 -2.18 -1.44 -24.43
C SER A 287 -1.87 -0.52 -25.60
N GLY A 288 -2.34 -0.87 -26.80
CA GLY A 288 -2.38 0.08 -27.93
C GLY A 288 -3.64 0.97 -27.94
N GLY A 289 -4.56 0.77 -26.99
CA GLY A 289 -5.81 1.55 -26.87
C GLY A 289 -5.76 2.67 -25.84
N VAL A 290 -4.65 2.78 -25.09
CA VAL A 290 -4.44 3.84 -24.10
C VAL A 290 -3.04 4.40 -24.33
N MET A 291 -2.95 5.71 -24.49
CA MET A 291 -1.68 6.41 -24.59
C MET A 291 -1.49 7.29 -23.35
N THR A 292 -0.33 7.25 -22.71
CA THR A 292 -0.01 8.07 -21.54
C THR A 292 0.99 9.16 -21.91
N LEU A 293 0.77 10.37 -21.42
CA LEU A 293 1.71 11.49 -21.44
C LEU A 293 1.91 11.96 -20.01
N SER A 294 3.13 11.93 -19.49
CA SER A 294 3.43 12.50 -18.17
C SER A 294 4.54 13.54 -18.27
N LEU A 295 4.29 14.73 -17.71
CA LEU A 295 5.26 15.81 -17.57
C LEU A 295 5.62 15.96 -16.10
N HIS A 296 6.78 15.46 -15.70
CA HIS A 296 7.13 15.29 -14.29
C HIS A 296 8.58 15.67 -14.01
N HIS A 297 8.91 15.90 -12.74
CA HIS A 297 10.29 16.02 -12.34
C HIS A 297 10.97 14.65 -12.33
N HIS A 298 12.16 14.57 -12.92
CA HIS A 298 12.96 13.36 -12.87
C HIS A 298 14.40 13.70 -12.46
N ASP A 299 14.79 13.22 -11.28
CA ASP A 299 16.15 13.26 -10.79
C ASP A 299 16.41 12.01 -9.93
N ARG A 300 17.69 11.68 -9.72
CA ARG A 300 18.08 10.51 -8.95
C ARG A 300 17.57 10.63 -7.51
N GLY A 301 16.76 9.67 -7.08
CA GLY A 301 16.19 9.63 -5.74
C GLY A 301 14.90 10.44 -5.59
N PHE A 302 14.39 11.06 -6.65
CA PHE A 302 13.07 11.65 -6.67
C PHE A 302 12.01 10.58 -6.91
N TYR A 303 10.96 10.55 -6.08
CA TYR A 303 9.88 9.58 -6.20
C TYR A 303 9.14 9.76 -7.54
N PRO A 304 8.68 8.70 -8.22
CA PRO A 304 8.78 7.26 -7.90
C PRO A 304 10.08 6.58 -8.38
N ASN A 305 11.05 7.32 -8.92
CA ASN A 305 12.26 6.81 -9.60
C ASN A 305 11.99 6.08 -10.93
N SER A 306 10.89 6.39 -11.61
CA SER A 306 10.57 5.96 -12.98
C SER A 306 10.27 7.17 -13.88
N GLY A 307 10.00 6.96 -15.17
CA GLY A 307 9.71 8.04 -16.12
C GLY A 307 10.94 8.68 -16.78
N GLY A 308 12.13 8.10 -16.57
CA GLY A 308 13.37 8.57 -17.20
C GLY A 308 13.51 8.22 -18.69
N GLU A 309 12.83 7.18 -19.16
CA GLU A 309 12.79 6.79 -20.59
C GLU A 309 11.69 7.59 -21.31
N LEU A 310 12.08 8.36 -22.34
CA LEU A 310 11.18 9.29 -23.03
C LEU A 310 10.00 8.63 -23.76
N SER A 311 10.18 7.38 -24.19
CA SER A 311 9.17 6.58 -24.84
C SER A 311 9.31 5.13 -24.42
N GLU A 312 8.24 4.60 -23.84
CA GLU A 312 8.16 3.25 -23.28
C GLU A 312 6.99 2.47 -23.92
N GLY A 313 6.67 1.32 -23.31
CA GLY A 313 5.61 0.43 -23.71
C GLY A 313 6.12 -0.90 -24.24
N ARG A 314 5.25 -1.91 -24.24
CA ARG A 314 5.61 -3.28 -24.61
C ARG A 314 4.53 -3.91 -25.48
N GLY A 315 4.93 -4.78 -26.40
CA GLY A 315 3.99 -5.43 -27.32
C GLY A 315 3.16 -4.40 -28.07
N ASN A 316 1.83 -4.46 -27.94
CA ASN A 316 0.92 -3.53 -28.62
C ASN A 316 0.95 -2.10 -28.07
N GLY A 317 1.51 -1.88 -26.87
CA GLY A 317 1.68 -0.56 -26.27
C GLY A 317 3.03 0.10 -26.57
N ALA A 318 3.90 -0.52 -27.37
CA ALA A 318 5.22 0.05 -27.68
C ALA A 318 5.09 1.44 -28.34
N GLY A 319 5.66 2.47 -27.70
CA GLY A 319 5.57 3.86 -28.14
C GLY A 319 4.32 4.62 -27.65
N TYR A 320 3.50 4.00 -26.79
CA TYR A 320 2.26 4.58 -26.26
C TYR A 320 2.40 5.12 -24.83
N SER A 321 3.58 5.02 -24.24
CA SER A 321 3.90 5.66 -22.96
C SER A 321 4.96 6.73 -23.18
N ILE A 322 4.57 8.00 -23.08
CA ILE A 322 5.42 9.16 -23.36
C ILE A 322 5.74 9.89 -22.07
N ASN A 323 7.03 10.02 -21.78
CA ASN A 323 7.52 10.67 -20.58
C ASN A 323 8.33 11.92 -20.94
N VAL A 324 8.02 13.01 -20.26
CA VAL A 324 8.74 14.27 -20.37
C VAL A 324 9.42 14.52 -19.02
N PRO A 325 10.64 14.00 -18.82
CA PRO A 325 11.42 14.28 -17.62
C PRO A 325 11.86 15.74 -17.66
N LEU A 326 11.51 16.50 -16.63
CA LEU A 326 11.87 17.90 -16.47
C LEU A 326 12.78 18.09 -15.24
N GLN A 327 13.64 19.09 -15.32
CA GLN A 327 14.61 19.42 -14.29
C GLN A 327 14.03 20.39 -13.27
N ARG A 328 14.77 20.63 -12.19
CA ARG A 328 14.37 21.54 -11.12
C ARG A 328 14.15 22.96 -11.66
N GLY A 329 13.19 23.66 -11.07
CA GLY A 329 12.91 25.06 -11.36
C GLY A 329 12.08 25.31 -12.63
N THR A 330 11.55 24.26 -13.26
CA THR A 330 10.62 24.38 -14.40
C THR A 330 9.59 25.46 -14.13
N ASN A 331 9.54 26.46 -15.02
CA ASN A 331 8.54 27.52 -14.97
C ASN A 331 7.44 27.31 -16.02
N ASP A 332 6.41 28.16 -15.97
CA ASP A 332 5.27 28.13 -16.90
C ASP A 332 5.69 28.10 -18.38
N ASN A 333 6.67 28.92 -18.78
CA ASN A 333 7.07 29.01 -20.19
C ASN A 333 7.65 27.69 -20.69
N SER A 334 8.55 27.10 -19.92
CA SER A 334 9.18 25.81 -20.24
C SER A 334 8.14 24.68 -20.27
N PHE A 335 7.30 24.62 -19.25
CA PHE A 335 6.26 23.58 -19.12
C PHE A 335 5.25 23.64 -20.28
N ILE A 336 4.72 24.83 -20.56
CA ILE A 336 3.72 25.04 -21.63
C ILE A 336 4.33 24.82 -23.01
N HIS A 337 5.58 25.23 -23.23
CA HIS A 337 6.29 25.03 -24.50
C HIS A 337 6.41 23.54 -24.83
N VAL A 338 6.92 22.74 -23.89
CA VAL A 338 7.12 21.30 -24.09
C VAL A 338 5.79 20.58 -24.22
N PHE A 339 4.82 20.89 -23.35
CA PHE A 339 3.47 20.34 -23.47
C PHE A 339 2.90 20.58 -24.87
N SER A 340 2.92 21.83 -25.35
CA SER A 340 2.34 22.19 -26.64
C SER A 340 3.05 21.50 -27.82
N ALA A 341 4.37 21.33 -27.73
CA ALA A 341 5.17 20.68 -28.76
C ALA A 341 4.92 19.17 -28.84
N VAL A 342 4.71 18.50 -27.71
CA VAL A 342 4.49 17.05 -27.64
C VAL A 342 3.02 16.70 -27.86
N ALA A 343 2.11 17.35 -27.13
CA ALA A 343 0.70 16.99 -27.08
C ALA A 343 -0.01 17.13 -28.44
N ASN A 344 0.31 18.15 -29.24
CA ASN A 344 -0.24 18.31 -30.58
C ASN A 344 0.19 17.18 -31.53
N LYS A 345 1.42 16.68 -31.40
CA LYS A 345 1.91 15.55 -32.20
C LYS A 345 1.26 14.25 -31.76
N MET A 346 1.07 14.05 -30.46
CA MET A 346 0.34 12.92 -29.92
C MET A 346 -1.12 12.90 -30.39
N LEU A 347 -1.82 14.04 -30.39
CA LEU A 347 -3.18 14.15 -30.92
C LEU A 347 -3.26 13.64 -32.36
N MET A 348 -2.30 14.03 -33.21
CA MET A 348 -2.24 13.57 -34.60
C MET A 348 -1.88 12.08 -34.70
N ALA A 349 -0.90 11.61 -33.93
CA ALA A 349 -0.43 10.22 -34.01
C ALA A 349 -1.46 9.20 -33.49
N PHE A 350 -2.17 9.53 -32.40
CA PHE A 350 -3.03 8.60 -31.67
C PHE A 350 -4.54 8.82 -31.92
N ASP A 351 -4.96 10.01 -32.37
CA ASP A 351 -6.37 10.37 -32.61
C ASP A 351 -7.31 9.91 -31.47
N PRO A 352 -7.13 10.39 -30.23
CA PRO A 352 -7.93 9.95 -29.09
C PRO A 352 -9.41 10.30 -29.25
N GLU A 353 -10.26 9.40 -28.76
CA GLU A 353 -11.72 9.58 -28.77
C GLU A 353 -12.21 10.23 -27.47
N VAL A 354 -11.45 10.10 -26.39
CA VAL A 354 -11.69 10.71 -25.07
C VAL A 354 -10.35 10.96 -24.39
N ILE A 355 -10.32 11.96 -23.51
CA ILE A 355 -9.09 12.40 -22.83
C ILE A 355 -9.32 12.43 -21.32
N VAL A 356 -8.36 11.92 -20.57
CA VAL A 356 -8.30 12.05 -19.11
C VAL A 356 -7.12 12.96 -18.79
N VAL A 357 -7.33 13.99 -17.99
CA VAL A 357 -6.26 14.91 -17.55
C VAL A 357 -6.21 14.88 -16.03
N GLN A 358 -5.10 14.41 -15.49
CA GLN A 358 -4.75 14.51 -14.08
C GLN A 358 -4.13 15.89 -13.85
N CYS A 359 -4.57 16.60 -12.82
CA CYS A 359 -4.20 17.98 -12.54
C CYS A 359 -3.58 18.13 -11.14
N GLY A 360 -2.60 17.27 -10.82
CA GLY A 360 -1.81 17.33 -9.60
C GLY A 360 -1.12 18.68 -9.44
N CYS A 361 -1.32 19.31 -8.30
CA CYS A 361 -0.92 20.70 -8.03
C CYS A 361 0.40 20.83 -7.25
N ASP A 362 1.11 19.74 -7.02
CA ASP A 362 2.38 19.72 -6.29
C ASP A 362 3.56 20.30 -7.09
N GLY A 363 3.38 20.53 -8.40
CA GLY A 363 4.31 21.33 -9.21
C GLY A 363 4.19 22.85 -9.02
N LEU A 364 3.16 23.34 -8.32
CA LEU A 364 2.96 24.77 -8.09
C LEU A 364 4.07 25.36 -7.20
N ALA A 365 4.48 26.59 -7.49
CA ALA A 365 5.56 27.27 -6.77
C ALA A 365 5.29 27.38 -5.25
N GLY A 366 4.03 27.49 -4.86
CA GLY A 366 3.61 27.55 -3.47
C GLY A 366 3.67 26.21 -2.74
N ASP A 367 3.80 25.08 -3.44
CA ASP A 367 3.81 23.74 -2.85
C ASP A 367 5.06 23.49 -1.95
N PRO A 368 4.92 22.75 -0.83
CA PRO A 368 6.03 22.36 0.04
C PRO A 368 7.19 21.62 -0.63
N HIS A 369 6.98 20.93 -1.76
CA HIS A 369 8.06 20.27 -2.49
C HIS A 369 9.12 21.26 -3.00
N LYS A 370 8.71 22.46 -3.43
CA LYS A 370 9.62 23.53 -3.92
C LYS A 370 10.58 23.04 -5.03
N VAL A 371 10.10 22.17 -5.90
CA VAL A 371 10.87 21.56 -7.00
C VAL A 371 10.65 22.32 -8.31
N PHE A 372 9.40 22.42 -8.75
CA PHE A 372 9.00 23.26 -9.87
C PHE A 372 8.58 24.65 -9.41
N ASN A 373 8.45 25.57 -10.35
CA ASN A 373 8.11 26.97 -10.14
C ASN A 373 6.88 27.37 -10.98
N LEU A 374 5.84 26.53 -10.96
CA LEU A 374 4.65 26.72 -11.79
C LEU A 374 3.61 27.62 -11.11
N THR A 375 2.84 28.31 -11.92
CA THR A 375 1.57 28.95 -11.52
C THR A 375 0.38 28.17 -12.07
N SER A 376 -0.84 28.55 -11.70
CA SER A 376 -2.06 27.99 -12.29
C SER A 376 -2.13 28.12 -13.82
N ASN A 377 -1.35 29.01 -14.44
CA ASN A 377 -1.29 29.15 -15.89
C ASN A 377 -0.61 27.94 -16.58
N ALA A 378 0.35 27.27 -15.92
CA ALA A 378 0.96 26.05 -16.43
C ALA A 378 -0.03 24.88 -16.56
N PHE A 379 -1.14 24.92 -15.83
CA PHE A 379 -2.24 23.96 -15.91
C PHE A 379 -3.36 24.46 -16.84
N ALA A 380 -3.70 25.74 -16.75
CA ALA A 380 -4.77 26.35 -17.53
C ALA A 380 -4.51 26.28 -19.05
N GLN A 381 -3.27 26.49 -19.50
CA GLN A 381 -2.95 26.43 -20.94
C GLN A 381 -3.09 25.01 -21.51
N PRO A 382 -2.48 23.96 -20.93
CA PRO A 382 -2.74 22.58 -21.33
C PRO A 382 -4.22 22.21 -21.37
N VAL A 383 -4.98 22.53 -20.31
CA VAL A 383 -6.41 22.22 -20.24
C VAL A 383 -7.21 22.93 -21.34
N LYS A 384 -6.92 24.20 -21.61
CA LYS A 384 -7.54 24.93 -22.74
C LYS A 384 -7.19 24.31 -24.09
N THR A 385 -5.95 23.91 -24.30
CA THR A 385 -5.53 23.21 -25.52
C THR A 385 -6.32 21.92 -25.70
N VAL A 386 -6.43 21.11 -24.64
CA VAL A 386 -7.19 19.84 -24.64
C VAL A 386 -8.67 20.08 -24.95
N PHE A 387 -9.32 21.07 -24.32
CA PHE A 387 -10.71 21.44 -24.64
C PHE A 387 -10.87 21.90 -26.09
N GLY A 388 -9.87 22.62 -26.63
CA GLY A 388 -9.85 23.06 -28.02
C GLY A 388 -9.84 21.92 -29.05
N TRP A 389 -9.46 20.70 -28.66
CA TRP A 389 -9.48 19.53 -29.54
C TRP A 389 -10.89 18.93 -29.74
N GLY A 390 -11.89 19.38 -28.97
CA GLY A 390 -13.29 19.00 -29.15
C GLY A 390 -13.59 17.52 -28.83
N ARG A 391 -12.79 16.89 -27.97
CA ARG A 391 -13.04 15.54 -27.44
C ARG A 391 -13.68 15.62 -26.05
N PRO A 392 -14.45 14.59 -25.62
CA PRO A 392 -14.88 14.50 -24.23
C PRO A 392 -13.67 14.44 -23.29
N VAL A 393 -13.76 15.10 -22.14
CA VAL A 393 -12.65 15.23 -21.19
C VAL A 393 -13.08 14.90 -19.77
N LEU A 394 -12.29 14.07 -19.09
CA LEU A 394 -12.36 13.83 -17.66
C LEU A 394 -11.21 14.57 -16.97
N LEU A 395 -11.53 15.54 -16.12
CA LEU A 395 -10.56 16.21 -15.25
C LEU A 395 -10.52 15.55 -13.88
N LEU A 396 -9.32 15.22 -13.41
CA LEU A 396 -9.06 14.64 -12.11
C LEU A 396 -8.12 15.53 -11.29
N GLY A 397 -8.11 15.35 -9.97
CA GLY A 397 -7.14 15.98 -9.08
C GLY A 397 -5.76 15.33 -9.19
N GLY A 398 -5.13 15.08 -8.04
CA GLY A 398 -3.78 14.56 -7.96
C GLY A 398 -3.07 14.89 -6.65
N GLY A 399 -1.74 14.97 -6.70
CA GLY A 399 -0.91 15.54 -5.64
C GLY A 399 -1.19 17.04 -5.42
N GLY A 400 -0.58 17.61 -4.38
CA GLY A 400 -0.74 19.01 -4.00
C GLY A 400 -0.88 19.18 -2.49
N TYR A 401 0.14 19.74 -1.87
CA TYR A 401 0.32 19.76 -0.41
C TYR A 401 0.26 21.17 0.17
N SER A 402 0.05 22.18 -0.69
CA SER A 402 -0.48 23.49 -0.30
C SER A 402 -1.95 23.60 -0.69
N TRP A 403 -2.86 23.44 0.28
CA TRP A 403 -4.30 23.44 0.03
C TRP A 403 -4.81 24.73 -0.62
N PRO A 404 -4.34 25.94 -0.25
CA PRO A 404 -4.74 27.19 -0.93
C PRO A 404 -4.32 27.22 -2.41
N GLU A 405 -3.13 26.73 -2.74
CA GLU A 405 -2.65 26.68 -4.13
C GLU A 405 -3.46 25.70 -4.97
N CYS A 406 -3.76 24.51 -4.42
CA CYS A 406 -4.63 23.54 -5.06
C CYS A 406 -6.02 24.13 -5.32
N ALA A 407 -6.58 24.80 -4.31
CA ALA A 407 -7.89 25.45 -4.43
C ALA A 407 -7.90 26.55 -5.50
N ARG A 408 -6.87 27.42 -5.56
CA ARG A 408 -6.71 28.42 -6.64
C ARG A 408 -6.70 27.74 -8.02
N CYS A 409 -5.84 26.74 -8.18
CA CYS A 409 -5.65 26.05 -9.44
C CYS A 409 -6.93 25.35 -9.91
N TRP A 410 -7.50 24.46 -9.11
CA TRP A 410 -8.70 23.70 -9.47
C TRP A 410 -9.94 24.57 -9.62
N THR A 411 -10.06 25.68 -8.87
CA THR A 411 -11.12 26.67 -9.09
C THR A 411 -11.00 27.32 -10.47
N ARG A 412 -9.79 27.73 -10.86
CA ARG A 412 -9.55 28.28 -12.19
C ARG A 412 -9.83 27.27 -13.30
N LEU A 413 -9.37 26.02 -13.16
CA LEU A 413 -9.66 24.95 -14.14
C LEU A 413 -11.16 24.67 -14.25
N THR A 414 -11.89 24.69 -13.13
CA THR A 414 -13.36 24.57 -13.13
C THR A 414 -14.02 25.73 -13.87
N ALA A 415 -13.53 26.97 -13.70
CA ALA A 415 -14.03 28.13 -14.44
C ALA A 415 -13.80 27.98 -15.97
N ILE A 416 -12.63 27.47 -16.36
CA ILE A 416 -12.29 27.15 -17.76
C ILE A 416 -13.23 26.10 -18.34
N ALA A 417 -13.54 25.05 -17.59
CA ALA A 417 -14.52 24.04 -18.00
C ALA A 417 -15.92 24.63 -18.22
N CYS A 418 -16.27 25.70 -17.49
CA CYS A 418 -17.52 26.44 -17.64
C CYS A 418 -17.47 27.51 -18.74
N GLY A 419 -16.35 27.67 -19.47
CA GLY A 419 -16.20 28.66 -20.55
C GLY A 419 -15.77 30.06 -20.09
N TYR A 420 -15.29 30.20 -18.85
CA TYR A 420 -14.73 31.43 -18.29
C TYR A 420 -13.23 31.28 -18.04
N ASP A 421 -12.51 32.36 -17.77
CA ASP A 421 -11.16 32.26 -17.20
C ASP A 421 -11.01 33.29 -16.10
N ILE A 422 -10.44 32.86 -14.98
CA ILE A 422 -10.18 33.71 -13.82
C ILE A 422 -8.75 34.21 -13.97
N VAL A 423 -8.59 35.54 -14.02
CA VAL A 423 -7.26 36.15 -14.07
C VAL A 423 -6.58 36.06 -12.70
N PRO A 424 -5.25 35.90 -12.62
CA PRO A 424 -4.54 35.71 -11.35
C PRO A 424 -4.82 36.79 -10.31
N GLU A 425 -5.02 38.04 -10.72
CA GLU A 425 -5.27 39.18 -9.83
C GLU A 425 -6.72 39.27 -9.33
N THR A 426 -7.54 38.25 -9.58
CA THR A 426 -8.93 38.21 -9.11
C THR A 426 -8.97 37.99 -7.60
N ASP A 427 -9.67 38.87 -6.88
CA ASP A 427 -9.92 38.73 -5.44
C ASP A 427 -10.73 37.46 -5.14
N ILE A 428 -10.33 36.73 -4.11
CA ILE A 428 -11.05 35.57 -3.61
C ILE A 428 -12.29 36.05 -2.84
N PRO A 429 -13.49 35.55 -3.17
CA PRO A 429 -14.72 35.94 -2.47
C PRO A 429 -14.68 35.50 -1.00
N GLU A 430 -15.47 36.15 -0.14
CA GLU A 430 -15.49 35.81 1.28
C GLU A 430 -15.97 34.36 1.53
N HIS A 431 -15.20 33.58 2.28
CA HIS A 431 -15.56 32.23 2.73
C HIS A 431 -14.79 31.84 4.00
N VAL A 432 -15.17 30.70 4.60
CA VAL A 432 -14.65 30.25 5.92
C VAL A 432 -13.14 30.00 5.97
N PHE A 433 -12.48 29.83 4.81
CA PHE A 433 -11.04 29.59 4.72
C PHE A 433 -10.27 30.75 4.09
N LEU A 434 -10.88 31.94 3.95
CA LEU A 434 -10.26 33.10 3.28
C LEU A 434 -8.89 33.47 3.88
N ASN A 435 -8.71 33.30 5.19
CA ASN A 435 -7.44 33.61 5.87
C ASN A 435 -6.27 32.75 5.40
N GLU A 436 -6.51 31.57 4.84
CA GLU A 436 -5.47 30.67 4.32
C GLU A 436 -4.83 31.22 3.02
N TYR A 437 -5.45 32.23 2.40
CA TYR A 437 -4.95 32.87 1.17
C TYR A 437 -4.18 34.17 1.43
N ALA A 438 -3.90 34.48 2.70
CA ALA A 438 -3.06 35.61 3.07
C ALA A 438 -1.63 35.48 2.47
N PRO A 439 -0.94 36.60 2.20
CA PRO A 439 -1.40 37.98 2.38
C PRO A 439 -2.17 38.56 1.18
N GLY A 440 -2.19 37.86 0.04
CA GLY A 440 -2.74 38.38 -1.23
C GLY A 440 -4.27 38.39 -1.28
N PHE A 441 -4.92 37.35 -0.73
CA PHE A 441 -6.37 37.13 -0.84
C PHE A 441 -6.88 37.11 -2.29
N ASP A 442 -6.00 36.79 -3.24
CA ASP A 442 -6.24 36.74 -4.67
C ASP A 442 -5.91 35.35 -5.23
N MET A 443 -6.20 35.15 -6.51
CA MET A 443 -5.96 33.92 -7.25
C MET A 443 -4.51 33.75 -7.72
N LEU A 444 -3.60 34.63 -7.29
CA LEU A 444 -2.20 34.64 -7.72
C LEU A 444 -1.39 33.59 -6.95
N THR A 445 -0.53 32.89 -7.67
CA THR A 445 0.52 32.05 -7.08
C THR A 445 1.83 32.83 -7.11
N ASP A 446 2.40 33.10 -5.94
CA ASP A 446 3.72 33.71 -5.84
C ASP A 446 4.81 32.75 -6.33
N VAL A 447 5.55 33.17 -7.35
CA VAL A 447 6.68 32.40 -7.89
C VAL A 447 7.92 32.51 -7.00
N MET A 448 8.71 31.45 -6.96
CA MET A 448 9.99 31.42 -6.28
C MET A 448 11.10 32.10 -7.09
N LEU A 449 12.11 32.60 -6.39
CA LEU A 449 13.37 33.08 -6.98
C LEU A 449 14.34 31.92 -7.23
N ILE A 450 13.95 30.99 -8.09
CA ILE A 450 14.75 29.83 -8.51
C ILE A 450 14.99 29.88 -10.02
N GLU A 451 16.19 29.46 -10.45
CA GLU A 451 16.53 29.32 -11.87
C GLU A 451 15.88 28.08 -12.47
N ASP A 452 15.37 28.22 -13.69
CA ASP A 452 14.88 27.08 -14.47
C ASP A 452 16.08 26.33 -15.07
N SER A 453 16.34 25.13 -14.57
CA SER A 453 17.45 24.29 -15.04
C SER A 453 17.20 23.65 -16.41
N ASN A 454 15.96 23.76 -16.92
CA ASN A 454 15.59 23.25 -18.23
C ASN A 454 16.05 24.21 -19.33
N THR A 455 17.31 24.06 -19.77
CA THR A 455 17.83 24.86 -20.88
C THR A 455 17.02 24.61 -22.15
N LYS A 456 16.97 25.62 -23.02
CA LYS A 456 16.29 25.48 -24.31
C LYS A 456 16.84 24.30 -25.11
N GLU A 457 18.16 24.11 -25.12
CA GLU A 457 18.81 23.00 -25.81
C GLU A 457 18.36 21.64 -25.28
N TYR A 458 18.21 21.51 -23.96
CA TYR A 458 17.69 20.29 -23.34
C TYR A 458 16.24 20.03 -23.75
N LEU A 459 15.37 21.04 -23.62
CA LEU A 459 13.96 20.93 -23.97
C LEU A 459 13.75 20.57 -25.45
N GLU A 460 14.47 21.23 -26.36
CA GLU A 460 14.38 20.92 -27.78
C GLU A 460 14.90 19.52 -28.11
N SER A 461 15.93 19.04 -27.40
CA SER A 461 16.44 17.67 -27.55
C SER A 461 15.39 16.64 -27.17
N ILE A 462 14.78 16.74 -25.99
CA ILE A 462 13.76 15.77 -25.55
C ILE A 462 12.51 15.83 -26.42
N ILE A 463 12.09 17.04 -26.87
CA ILE A 463 10.95 17.20 -27.78
C ILE A 463 11.21 16.45 -29.09
N GLN A 464 12.40 16.63 -29.70
CA GLN A 464 12.72 15.98 -30.96
C GLN A 464 12.75 14.45 -30.84
N GLU A 465 13.34 13.94 -29.76
CA GLU A 465 13.42 12.49 -29.51
C GLU A 465 12.03 11.88 -29.27
N ILE A 466 11.20 12.52 -28.44
CA ILE A 466 9.82 12.10 -28.22
C ILE A 466 9.03 12.08 -29.53
N GLN A 467 9.10 13.17 -30.31
CA GLN A 467 8.37 13.27 -31.57
C GLN A 467 8.81 12.20 -32.58
N ALA A 468 10.07 11.80 -32.57
CA ALA A 468 10.59 10.73 -33.42
C ALA A 468 10.14 9.33 -32.95
N ALA A 469 9.86 9.15 -31.65
CA ALA A 469 9.44 7.89 -31.06
C ALA A 469 7.92 7.64 -31.16
N LEU A 470 7.12 8.67 -31.47
CA LEU A 470 5.67 8.52 -31.62
C LEU A 470 5.33 7.52 -32.75
N PRO A 471 4.29 6.69 -32.55
CA PRO A 471 3.87 5.73 -33.57
C PRO A 471 3.40 6.46 -34.85
N ASN A 472 3.81 5.95 -36.01
CA ASN A 472 3.30 6.41 -37.29
C ASN A 472 1.81 6.05 -37.42
N GLN A 473 1.00 6.92 -38.02
CA GLN A 473 -0.40 6.59 -38.34
C GLN A 473 -0.45 5.33 -39.22
N SER A 474 -1.12 4.28 -38.74
CA SER A 474 -1.36 3.03 -39.48
C SER A 474 -2.59 3.14 -40.36
#